data_AF-A0A8T0SZ60-F1
#
_entry.id   AF-A0A8T0SZ60-F1
#
_cell.length_a   1.000
_cell.length_b   1.000
_cell.length_c   1.000
_cell.angle_alpha   90.00
_cell.angle_beta   90.00
_cell.angle_gamma   90.00
#
_symmetry.space_group_name_H-M   'P 1'
#
loop_
_entity.id
_entity.type
_entity.pdbx_description
1 polymer ?
#
loop_
_entity_poly.entity_id
_entity_poly.type
_entity_poly.pdbx_seq_one_letter_code
_entity_poly.pdbx_strand_id
1 'polypeptide(L)'
;MGAIVACTMASSQVPKLSETALGGLCKVCKEPEQKEKMFLICGHSLCMYKYYHIRCLSPEQIASKQQIGKQCWYCPSCLCRRCFCDMDDNKIIMCDGCDEAYHLYCLSPPLTSVPKGHWYCQSCIEAKARKREVKKYEKRILQLHGKRDRALVKSDKYVGMNLLLEALAKMAEEEKMAAKLKRDEEAAAAAMEMLRGDEEEATTAE
;
A
#
# COMPACT_ATOMS: atom_id res chain seq x y z
N MET A 1 -4.42 27.59 -26.68
CA MET A 1 -4.35 26.58 -27.76
C MET A 1 -3.10 25.75 -27.53
N GLY A 2 -3.20 24.65 -26.78
CA GLY A 2 -2.07 23.77 -26.49
C GLY A 2 -2.02 22.64 -27.51
N ALA A 3 -0.95 22.57 -28.29
CA ALA A 3 -0.77 21.53 -29.29
C ALA A 3 -0.47 20.19 -28.59
N ILE A 4 -1.42 19.26 -28.66
CA ILE A 4 -1.17 17.85 -28.36
C ILE A 4 -0.40 17.30 -29.56
N VAL A 5 0.90 17.06 -29.38
CA VAL A 5 1.70 16.33 -30.36
C VAL A 5 1.28 14.86 -30.29
N ALA A 6 0.27 14.50 -31.08
CA ALA A 6 -0.10 13.13 -31.33
C ALA A 6 0.91 12.52 -32.31
N CYS A 7 1.99 11.95 -31.78
CA CYS A 7 2.85 11.08 -32.59
C CYS A 7 2.05 9.81 -32.94
N THR A 8 1.63 9.73 -34.20
CA THR A 8 1.09 8.52 -34.83
C THR A 8 2.19 7.46 -34.87
N MET A 9 2.16 6.52 -33.92
CA MET A 9 3.05 5.35 -33.92
C MET A 9 2.27 4.11 -34.34
N ALA A 10 2.88 3.37 -35.28
CA ALA A 10 2.38 2.14 -35.86
C ALA A 10 1.99 1.09 -34.81
N SER A 11 0.91 0.37 -35.08
CA SER A 11 0.42 -0.74 -34.26
C SER A 11 1.43 -1.89 -34.27
N SER A 12 2.21 -2.05 -33.21
CA SER A 12 2.69 -3.34 -32.71
C SER A 12 3.39 -3.15 -31.36
N GLN A 13 2.78 -3.70 -30.31
CA GLN A 13 3.21 -3.72 -28.89
C GLN A 13 2.88 -2.46 -28.07
N VAL A 14 1.60 -2.32 -27.72
CA VAL A 14 1.19 -1.51 -26.58
C VAL A 14 1.77 -2.15 -25.31
N PRO A 15 2.59 -1.45 -24.50
CA PRO A 15 3.12 -2.01 -23.27
C PRO A 15 1.97 -2.31 -22.31
N LYS A 16 1.96 -3.53 -21.76
CA LYS A 16 1.00 -3.91 -20.73
C LYS A 16 1.26 -3.06 -19.49
N LEU A 17 0.36 -2.12 -19.22
CA LEU A 17 0.40 -1.28 -18.02
C LEU A 17 0.33 -2.15 -16.75
N SER A 18 1.03 -1.74 -15.70
CA SER A 18 0.93 -2.38 -14.39
C SER A 18 -0.45 -2.15 -13.76
N GLU A 19 -0.84 -2.99 -12.81
CA GLU A 19 -2.06 -2.80 -12.02
C GLU A 19 -2.11 -1.41 -11.37
N THR A 20 -0.96 -0.93 -10.88
CA THR A 20 -0.86 0.42 -10.30
C THR A 20 -1.08 1.51 -11.33
N ALA A 21 -0.56 1.36 -12.55
CA ALA A 21 -0.78 2.33 -13.62
C ALA A 21 -2.24 2.34 -14.09
N LEU A 22 -2.86 1.17 -14.24
CA LEU A 22 -4.28 1.05 -14.60
C LEU A 22 -5.19 1.64 -13.51
N GLY A 23 -4.82 1.48 -12.24
CA GLY A 23 -5.58 2.01 -11.11
C GLY A 23 -5.29 3.47 -10.75
N GLY A 24 -4.40 4.17 -11.46
CA GLY A 24 -4.01 5.54 -11.10
C GLY A 24 -3.34 5.62 -9.72
N LEU A 25 -2.55 4.61 -9.36
CA LEU A 25 -1.92 4.46 -8.05
C LEU A 25 -0.42 4.69 -8.14
N CYS A 26 0.16 5.22 -7.07
CA CYS A 26 1.60 5.31 -6.94
C CYS A 26 2.24 3.92 -7.01
N LYS A 27 3.27 3.75 -7.84
CA LYS A 27 4.06 2.52 -7.88
C LYS A 27 4.61 2.09 -6.51
N VAL A 28 5.04 3.05 -5.69
CA VAL A 28 5.80 2.80 -4.47
C VAL A 28 4.88 2.42 -3.30
N CYS A 29 3.89 3.26 -2.98
CA CYS A 29 3.00 3.03 -1.84
C CYS A 29 1.66 2.37 -2.22
N LYS A 30 1.33 2.29 -3.52
CA LYS A 30 0.06 1.73 -4.04
C LYS A 30 -1.18 2.53 -3.64
N GLU A 31 -1.02 3.79 -3.24
CA GLU A 31 -2.12 4.69 -2.92
C GLU A 31 -2.39 5.69 -4.07
N PRO A 32 -3.64 6.17 -4.22
CA PRO A 32 -4.00 7.19 -5.20
C PRO A 32 -3.48 8.59 -4.81
N GLU A 33 -3.66 9.56 -5.71
CA GLU A 33 -3.39 10.98 -5.43
C GLU A 33 -4.37 11.54 -4.40
N GLN A 34 -3.89 12.38 -3.49
CA GLN A 34 -4.70 13.10 -2.49
C GLN A 34 -4.26 14.56 -2.47
N LYS A 35 -5.07 15.46 -1.89
CA LYS A 35 -4.75 16.91 -1.81
C LYS A 35 -3.35 17.22 -1.26
N GLU A 36 -2.83 16.38 -0.37
CA GLU A 36 -1.50 16.54 0.26
C GLU A 36 -0.42 15.59 -0.32
N LYS A 37 -0.80 14.73 -1.27
CA LYS A 37 0.06 13.70 -1.86
C LYS A 37 -0.04 13.78 -3.39
N MET A 38 0.71 14.72 -3.98
CA MET A 38 0.72 14.93 -5.42
C MET A 38 1.59 13.91 -6.16
N PHE A 39 1.17 13.54 -7.37
CA PHE A 39 1.91 12.71 -8.29
C PHE A 39 2.92 13.51 -9.11
N LEU A 40 4.00 12.82 -9.45
CA LEU A 40 4.87 13.10 -10.57
C LEU A 40 4.60 12.01 -11.62
N ILE A 41 4.32 12.44 -12.85
CA ILE A 41 3.88 11.55 -13.92
C ILE A 41 5.01 11.39 -14.93
N CYS A 42 5.35 10.14 -15.23
CA CYS A 42 6.38 9.82 -16.21
C CYS A 42 5.92 10.18 -17.63
N GLY A 43 6.73 10.95 -18.35
CA GLY A 43 6.51 11.31 -19.76
C GLY A 43 6.95 10.24 -20.76
N HIS A 44 7.57 9.15 -20.34
CA HIS A 44 7.98 8.09 -21.26
C HIS A 44 6.74 7.37 -21.81
N SER A 45 6.62 7.31 -23.15
CA SER A 45 5.45 6.80 -23.86
C SER A 45 5.16 5.33 -23.52
N LEU A 46 6.20 4.52 -23.32
CA LEU A 46 6.12 3.09 -23.02
C LEU A 46 6.24 2.78 -21.52
N CYS A 47 6.09 3.78 -20.64
CA CYS A 47 6.20 3.56 -19.20
C CYS A 47 5.07 2.66 -18.68
N MET A 48 5.44 1.54 -18.07
CA MET A 48 4.49 0.59 -17.47
C MET A 48 3.82 1.10 -16.19
N TYR A 49 4.43 2.07 -15.49
CA TYR A 49 4.07 2.43 -14.11
C TYR A 49 3.47 3.82 -13.93
N LYS A 50 3.85 4.78 -14.79
CA LYS A 50 3.39 6.18 -14.90
C LYS A 50 3.39 7.06 -13.64
N TYR A 51 2.78 6.64 -12.53
CA TYR A 51 2.44 7.49 -11.38
C TYR A 51 3.32 7.23 -10.16
N TYR A 52 3.87 8.30 -9.58
CA TYR A 52 4.71 8.27 -8.39
C TYR A 52 4.39 9.45 -7.50
N HIS A 53 4.15 9.29 -6.20
CA HIS A 53 4.07 10.45 -5.31
C HIS A 53 5.45 11.11 -5.19
N ILE A 54 5.48 12.45 -5.16
CA ILE A 54 6.72 13.22 -4.94
C ILE A 54 7.41 12.77 -3.64
N ARG A 55 6.63 12.53 -2.58
CA ARG A 55 7.12 12.08 -1.27
C ARG A 55 7.63 10.63 -1.25
N CYS A 56 7.28 9.82 -2.26
CA CYS A 56 7.74 8.45 -2.39
C CYS A 56 9.03 8.34 -3.21
N LEU A 57 9.53 9.45 -3.73
CA LEU A 57 10.75 9.52 -4.52
C LEU A 57 11.89 10.15 -3.69
N SER A 58 13.11 9.70 -3.93
CA SER A 58 14.31 10.37 -3.44
C SER A 58 14.58 11.66 -4.23
N PRO A 59 15.33 12.62 -3.68
CA PRO A 59 15.71 13.84 -4.41
C PRO A 59 16.36 13.54 -5.77
N GLU A 60 17.21 12.51 -5.84
CA GLU A 60 17.90 12.09 -7.07
C GLU A 60 16.94 11.45 -8.09
N GLN A 61 15.81 10.91 -7.65
CA GLN A 61 14.75 10.40 -8.53
C GLN A 61 13.89 11.53 -9.09
N ILE A 62 13.72 12.63 -8.34
CA ILE A 62 12.91 13.78 -8.75
C ILE A 62 13.72 14.65 -9.72
N ALA A 63 14.97 14.95 -9.38
CA ALA A 63 15.83 15.84 -10.14
C ALA A 63 17.26 15.29 -10.20
N SER A 64 17.61 14.72 -11.35
CA SER A 64 18.99 14.34 -11.69
C SER A 64 19.56 15.32 -12.72
N LYS A 65 20.90 15.43 -12.80
CA LYS A 65 21.58 16.30 -13.77
C LYS A 65 21.15 15.99 -15.21
N GLN A 66 20.89 14.72 -15.50
CA GLN A 66 20.49 14.22 -16.81
C GLN A 66 19.07 14.62 -17.21
N GLN A 67 18.22 14.95 -16.24
CA GLN A 67 16.85 15.39 -16.47
C GLN A 67 16.69 16.91 -16.53
N ILE A 68 17.72 17.68 -16.16
CA ILE A 68 17.70 19.14 -16.27
C ILE A 68 17.53 19.55 -17.74
N GLY A 69 16.55 20.41 -18.01
CA GLY A 69 16.26 20.91 -19.35
C GLY A 69 15.51 19.91 -20.25
N LYS A 70 15.10 18.74 -19.75
CA LYS A 70 14.21 17.84 -20.49
C LYS A 70 12.78 18.35 -20.49
N GLN A 71 12.05 18.10 -21.57
CA GLN A 71 10.66 18.53 -21.71
C GLN A 71 9.70 17.78 -20.77
N CYS A 72 10.09 16.61 -20.28
CA CYS A 72 9.30 15.81 -19.35
C CYS A 72 10.19 15.08 -18.34
N TRP A 73 9.58 14.68 -17.23
CA TRP A 73 10.22 13.86 -16.21
C TRP A 73 10.08 12.37 -16.55
N TYR A 74 11.17 11.62 -16.42
CA TYR A 74 11.23 10.18 -16.58
C TYR A 74 11.40 9.49 -15.23
N CYS A 75 10.68 8.39 -15.02
CA CYS A 75 10.64 7.74 -13.73
C CYS A 75 11.84 6.80 -13.49
N PRO A 76 12.07 6.37 -12.24
CA PRO A 76 13.15 5.45 -11.89
C PRO A 76 13.09 4.08 -12.57
N SER A 77 11.96 3.71 -13.15
CA SER A 77 11.78 2.48 -13.91
C SER A 77 12.06 2.63 -15.41
N CYS A 78 12.17 3.86 -15.92
CA CYS A 78 12.57 4.13 -17.29
C CYS A 78 14.02 4.61 -17.39
N LEU A 79 14.58 5.16 -16.32
CA LEU A 79 15.98 5.56 -16.28
C LEU A 79 16.85 4.53 -15.58
N CYS A 80 18.08 4.35 -16.06
CA CYS A 80 19.10 3.64 -15.30
C CYS A 80 19.34 4.35 -13.96
N ARG A 81 19.25 3.62 -12.84
CA ARG A 81 19.39 4.20 -11.48
C ARG A 81 20.79 4.68 -11.13
N ARG A 82 21.78 4.36 -11.95
CA ARG A 82 23.18 4.71 -11.70
C ARG A 82 23.60 5.93 -12.50
N CYS A 83 23.23 6.01 -13.77
CA CYS A 83 23.60 7.11 -14.65
C CYS A 83 22.45 8.07 -15.00
N PHE A 84 21.21 7.71 -14.67
CA PHE A 84 19.98 8.48 -14.95
C PHE A 84 19.72 8.73 -16.44
N CYS A 85 20.24 7.85 -17.30
CA CYS A 85 20.03 7.89 -18.75
C CYS A 85 19.07 6.80 -19.22
N ASP A 86 18.34 7.11 -20.29
CA ASP A 86 17.45 6.23 -21.06
C ASP A 86 18.11 5.95 -22.41
N MET A 87 19.01 4.98 -22.44
CA MET A 87 19.87 4.63 -23.58
C MET A 87 20.15 3.13 -23.52
N ASP A 88 20.61 2.52 -24.61
CA ASP A 88 21.10 1.12 -24.62
C ASP A 88 20.13 0.15 -23.93
N ASP A 89 18.84 0.21 -24.25
CA ASP A 89 17.77 -0.60 -23.63
C ASP A 89 18.03 -2.11 -23.71
N ASN A 90 18.76 -2.53 -24.75
CA ASN A 90 19.23 -3.91 -24.92
C ASN A 90 20.30 -4.36 -23.91
N LYS A 91 20.85 -3.44 -23.13
CA LYS A 91 21.85 -3.68 -22.07
C LYS A 91 21.34 -3.23 -20.70
N ILE A 92 20.02 -3.20 -20.50
CA ILE A 92 19.39 -2.93 -19.22
C ILE A 92 18.93 -4.24 -18.54
N ILE A 93 19.02 -4.26 -17.23
CA ILE A 93 18.42 -5.25 -16.33
C ILE A 93 17.49 -4.55 -15.35
N MET A 94 16.35 -5.17 -15.05
CA MET A 94 15.44 -4.72 -14.01
C MET A 94 15.62 -5.54 -12.74
N CYS A 95 15.56 -4.89 -11.59
CA CYS A 95 15.59 -5.57 -10.31
C CYS A 95 14.25 -6.26 -10.02
N ASP A 96 14.24 -7.56 -9.75
CA ASP A 96 13.03 -8.34 -9.39
C ASP A 96 12.42 -7.95 -8.04
N GLY A 97 13.04 -7.03 -7.29
CA GLY A 97 12.57 -6.56 -6.00
C GLY A 97 11.95 -5.16 -6.00
N CYS A 98 12.35 -4.30 -6.93
CA CYS A 98 11.89 -2.90 -6.98
C CYS A 98 11.54 -2.41 -8.38
N ASP A 99 11.74 -3.22 -9.42
CA ASP A 99 11.48 -2.88 -10.82
C ASP A 99 12.15 -1.57 -11.25
N GLU A 100 13.33 -1.30 -10.68
CA GLU A 100 14.20 -0.22 -11.12
C GLU A 100 15.18 -0.73 -12.17
N ALA A 101 15.46 0.11 -13.17
CA ALA A 101 16.30 -0.24 -14.31
C ALA A 101 17.78 0.07 -14.06
N TYR A 102 18.68 -0.79 -14.54
CA TYR A 102 20.12 -0.60 -14.45
C TYR A 102 20.77 -1.03 -15.75
N HIS A 103 21.67 -0.23 -16.30
CA HIS A 103 22.58 -0.74 -17.32
C HIS A 103 23.49 -1.80 -16.72
N LEU A 104 23.72 -2.90 -17.44
CA LEU A 104 24.63 -3.97 -17.05
C LEU A 104 26.02 -3.42 -16.72
N TYR A 105 26.50 -2.45 -17.51
CA TYR A 105 27.81 -1.81 -17.32
C TYR A 105 27.86 -0.73 -16.23
N CYS A 106 26.70 -0.24 -15.77
CA CYS A 106 26.66 0.72 -14.66
C CYS A 106 26.63 0.04 -13.28
N LEU A 107 26.56 -1.29 -13.25
CA LEU A 107 26.65 -2.08 -12.02
C LEU A 107 28.09 -2.14 -11.52
N SER A 108 28.24 -2.48 -10.23
CA SER A 108 29.54 -2.72 -9.61
C SER A 108 29.52 -4.08 -8.91
N PRO A 109 30.23 -5.10 -9.42
CA PRO A 109 30.99 -5.09 -10.68
C PRO A 109 30.07 -4.98 -11.92
N PRO A 110 30.58 -4.47 -13.07
CA PRO A 110 29.85 -4.47 -14.33
C PRO A 110 29.50 -5.89 -14.79
N LEU A 111 28.29 -6.06 -15.32
CA LEU A 111 27.86 -7.31 -15.94
C LEU A 111 28.04 -7.26 -17.45
N THR A 112 28.42 -8.38 -18.06
CA THR A 112 28.54 -8.52 -19.52
C THR A 112 27.25 -9.01 -20.18
N SER A 113 26.41 -9.73 -19.42
CA SER A 113 25.12 -10.25 -19.86
C SER A 113 24.13 -10.30 -18.69
N VAL A 114 22.84 -10.33 -19.00
CA VAL A 114 21.79 -10.58 -18.00
C VAL A 114 22.01 -11.96 -17.37
N PRO A 115 22.13 -12.08 -16.03
CA PRO A 115 22.31 -13.36 -15.36
C PRO A 115 21.05 -14.23 -15.50
N LYS A 116 21.23 -15.56 -15.39
CA LYS A 116 20.10 -16.49 -15.38
C LYS A 116 19.39 -16.44 -14.03
N GLY A 117 18.06 -16.47 -14.06
CA GLY A 117 17.22 -16.45 -12.86
C GLY A 117 17.03 -15.05 -12.30
N HIS A 118 16.72 -14.98 -11.00
CA HIS A 118 16.38 -13.71 -10.37
C HIS A 118 17.60 -12.84 -10.07
N TRP A 119 17.48 -11.54 -10.33
CA TRP A 119 18.49 -10.54 -10.00
C TRP A 119 17.91 -9.44 -9.12
N TYR A 120 18.68 -9.07 -8.10
CA TYR A 120 18.33 -8.02 -7.15
C TYR A 120 19.42 -6.95 -7.11
N CYS A 121 19.01 -5.68 -7.15
CA CYS A 121 19.94 -4.58 -6.97
C CYS A 121 20.47 -4.52 -5.54
N GLN A 122 21.60 -3.83 -5.37
CA GLN A 122 22.28 -3.67 -4.08
C GLN A 122 21.32 -3.12 -2.99
N SER A 123 20.51 -2.11 -3.32
CA SER A 123 19.53 -1.53 -2.40
C SER A 123 18.53 -2.56 -1.87
N CYS A 124 18.05 -3.47 -2.74
CA CYS A 124 17.14 -4.55 -2.35
C CYS A 124 17.83 -5.61 -1.48
N ILE A 125 19.07 -5.97 -1.81
CA ILE A 125 19.87 -6.92 -1.04
C ILE A 125 20.09 -6.39 0.38
N GLU A 126 20.52 -5.13 0.51
CA GLU A 126 20.75 -4.48 1.80
C GLU A 126 19.46 -4.28 2.58
N ALA A 127 18.36 -3.89 1.92
CA ALA A 127 17.06 -3.78 2.58
C ALA A 127 16.60 -5.13 3.15
N LYS A 128 16.81 -6.24 2.43
CA LYS A 128 16.54 -7.59 2.93
C LYS A 128 17.44 -7.93 4.13
N ALA A 129 18.72 -7.57 4.09
CA ALA A 129 19.66 -7.78 5.21
C ALA A 129 19.24 -7.00 6.46
N ARG A 130 19.00 -5.69 6.35
CA ARG A 130 18.53 -4.83 7.45
C ARG A 130 17.23 -5.36 8.07
N LYS A 131 16.26 -5.79 7.25
CA LYS A 131 15.01 -6.41 7.75
C LYS A 131 15.28 -7.66 8.58
N ARG A 132 16.27 -8.49 8.22
CA ARG A 132 16.66 -9.68 9.00
C ARG A 132 17.29 -9.27 10.34
N GLU A 133 18.12 -8.24 10.35
CA GLU A 133 18.76 -7.73 11.56
C GLU A 133 17.74 -7.14 12.54
N VAL A 134 16.81 -6.31 12.04
CA VAL A 134 15.72 -5.74 12.85
C VAL A 134 14.88 -6.86 13.46
N LYS A 135 14.50 -7.89 12.71
CA LYS A 135 13.75 -9.04 13.24
C LYS A 135 14.54 -9.81 14.31
N LYS A 136 15.85 -9.97 14.13
CA LYS A 136 16.72 -10.60 15.14
C LYS A 136 16.78 -9.75 16.41
N TYR A 137 16.91 -8.44 16.27
CA TYR A 137 16.93 -7.49 17.37
C TYR A 137 15.58 -7.46 18.11
N GLU A 138 14.48 -7.35 17.39
CA GLU A 138 13.11 -7.45 17.91
C GLU A 138 12.93 -8.73 18.73
N LYS A 139 13.30 -9.89 18.18
CA LYS A 139 13.25 -11.18 18.89
C LYS A 139 14.08 -11.14 20.18
N ARG A 140 15.27 -10.52 20.16
CA ARG A 140 16.13 -10.39 21.34
C ARG A 140 15.49 -9.49 22.40
N ILE A 141 14.94 -8.35 22.00
CA ILE A 141 14.24 -7.42 22.91
C ILE A 141 13.02 -8.12 23.53
N LEU A 142 12.20 -8.79 22.72
CA LEU A 142 11.07 -9.58 23.20
C LEU A 142 11.51 -10.71 24.14
N GLN A 143 12.68 -11.32 23.96
CA GLN A 143 13.19 -12.34 24.89
C GLN A 143 13.69 -11.74 26.21
N LEU A 144 14.44 -10.63 26.15
CA LEU A 144 14.96 -9.94 27.33
C LEU A 144 13.85 -9.38 28.22
N HIS A 145 12.80 -8.83 27.61
CA HIS A 145 11.66 -8.24 28.31
C HIS A 145 10.46 -9.20 28.45
N GLY A 146 10.50 -10.35 27.78
CA GLY A 146 9.35 -11.25 27.69
C GLY A 146 9.24 -12.26 28.81
N LYS A 147 10.31 -12.63 29.53
CA LYS A 147 10.22 -13.54 30.70
C LYS A 147 11.34 -13.33 31.72
N ARG A 148 11.02 -12.56 32.77
CA ARG A 148 11.30 -13.00 34.14
C ARG A 148 10.05 -13.11 35.01
N ASP A 149 8.87 -13.32 34.42
CA ASP A 149 7.63 -13.40 35.21
C ASP A 149 6.79 -14.64 35.01
N ARG A 150 7.22 -15.68 35.70
CA ARG A 150 6.26 -16.50 36.45
C ARG A 150 5.93 -15.87 37.83
N ALA A 151 6.59 -14.76 38.21
CA ALA A 151 6.49 -14.11 39.52
C ALA A 151 5.75 -12.74 39.54
N LEU A 152 5.85 -11.85 38.52
CA LEU A 152 5.11 -10.57 38.46
C LEU A 152 3.68 -10.68 37.92
N VAL A 153 3.11 -11.87 37.76
CA VAL A 153 1.63 -12.02 37.75
C VAL A 153 1.03 -11.55 39.10
N LYS A 154 1.87 -11.25 40.10
CA LYS A 154 1.52 -10.60 41.38
C LYS A 154 1.95 -9.13 41.50
N SER A 155 2.19 -8.40 40.40
CA SER A 155 2.55 -6.98 40.49
C SER A 155 1.34 -6.07 40.20
N ASP A 156 0.91 -5.34 41.22
CA ASP A 156 -0.23 -4.40 41.23
C ASP A 156 -0.22 -3.32 40.13
N LYS A 157 0.88 -3.16 39.37
CA LYS A 157 0.99 -2.12 38.32
C LYS A 157 0.33 -2.48 36.98
N TYR A 158 0.09 -3.76 36.70
CA TYR A 158 -0.54 -4.20 35.44
C TYR A 158 -2.02 -4.58 35.58
N VAL A 159 -2.56 -4.58 36.80
CA VAL A 159 -3.98 -4.86 37.07
C VAL A 159 -4.88 -3.80 36.41
N GLY A 160 -4.43 -2.54 36.35
CA GLY A 160 -5.20 -1.43 35.78
C GLY A 160 -5.46 -1.52 34.27
N MET A 161 -4.53 -2.09 33.48
CA MET A 161 -4.71 -2.21 32.03
C MET A 161 -5.58 -3.41 31.65
N ASN A 162 -5.56 -4.49 32.45
CA ASN A 162 -6.52 -5.60 32.30
C ASN A 162 -7.94 -5.17 32.68
N LEU A 163 -8.12 -4.40 33.75
CA LEU A 163 -9.42 -3.83 34.14
C LEU A 163 -10.04 -2.98 33.03
N LEU A 164 -9.23 -2.20 32.31
CA LEU A 164 -9.67 -1.40 31.17
C LEU A 164 -10.14 -2.28 30.00
N LEU A 165 -9.41 -3.35 29.66
CA LEU A 165 -9.83 -4.30 28.63
C LEU A 165 -11.12 -5.04 29.02
N GLU A 166 -11.23 -5.45 30.28
CA GLU A 166 -12.41 -6.14 30.81
C GLU A 166 -13.63 -5.22 30.86
N ALA A 167 -13.44 -3.95 31.24
CA ALA A 167 -14.50 -2.94 31.21
C ALA A 167 -14.99 -2.66 29.78
N LEU A 168 -14.06 -2.51 28.81
CA LEU A 168 -14.42 -2.35 27.39
C LEU A 168 -15.18 -3.56 26.85
N ALA A 169 -14.78 -4.78 27.24
CA ALA A 169 -15.50 -5.99 26.86
C ALA A 169 -16.92 -6.04 27.47
N LYS A 170 -17.07 -5.66 28.75
CA LYS A 170 -18.38 -5.60 29.41
C LYS A 170 -19.31 -4.56 28.79
N MET A 171 -18.79 -3.36 28.50
CA MET A 171 -19.58 -2.31 27.85
C MET A 171 -20.07 -2.77 26.47
N ALA A 172 -19.24 -3.48 25.70
CA ALA A 172 -19.66 -4.03 24.41
C ALA A 172 -20.74 -5.11 24.52
N GLU A 173 -20.75 -5.92 25.59
CA GLU A 173 -21.80 -6.91 25.82
C GLU A 173 -23.10 -6.29 26.35
N GLU A 174 -23.01 -5.28 27.20
CA GLU A 174 -24.16 -4.50 27.68
C GLU A 174 -24.86 -3.75 26.54
N GLU A 175 -24.10 -3.15 25.63
CA GLU A 175 -24.63 -2.52 24.41
C GLU A 175 -25.36 -3.54 23.51
N LYS A 176 -24.81 -4.76 23.35
CA LYS A 176 -25.47 -5.83 22.59
C LYS A 176 -26.76 -6.31 23.25
N MET A 177 -26.77 -6.46 24.57
CA MET A 177 -27.97 -6.84 25.33
C MET A 177 -29.05 -5.76 25.24
N ALA A 178 -28.69 -4.48 25.39
CA ALA A 178 -29.62 -3.37 25.24
C ALA A 178 -30.17 -3.27 23.82
N ALA A 179 -29.34 -3.49 22.80
CA ALA A 179 -29.78 -3.52 21.41
C ALA A 179 -30.73 -4.70 21.12
N LYS A 180 -30.56 -5.84 21.79
CA LYS A 180 -31.47 -6.98 21.68
C LYS A 180 -32.82 -6.67 22.33
N LEU A 181 -32.82 -6.12 23.55
CA LEU A 181 -34.05 -5.80 24.28
C LEU A 181 -34.95 -4.85 23.49
N LYS A 182 -34.37 -3.82 22.87
CA LYS A 182 -35.11 -2.87 22.02
C LYS A 182 -35.78 -3.55 20.82
N ARG A 183 -35.10 -4.50 20.18
CA ARG A 183 -35.68 -5.27 19.05
C ARG A 183 -36.83 -6.16 19.52
N ASP A 184 -36.69 -6.77 20.69
CA ASP A 184 -37.72 -7.64 21.26
C ASP A 184 -38.95 -6.82 21.67
N GLU A 185 -38.76 -5.62 22.23
CA GLU A 185 -39.84 -4.66 22.54
C GLU A 185 -40.54 -4.12 21.28
N GLU A 186 -39.79 -3.75 20.25
CA GLU A 186 -40.33 -3.32 18.95
C GLU A 186 -41.12 -4.44 18.28
N ALA A 187 -40.64 -5.69 18.34
CA ALA A 187 -41.34 -6.85 17.81
C ALA A 187 -42.62 -7.14 18.59
N ALA A 188 -42.62 -7.00 19.92
CA ALA A 188 -43.80 -7.17 20.75
C ALA A 188 -44.85 -6.07 20.48
N ALA A 189 -44.42 -4.81 20.33
CA ALA A 189 -45.30 -3.70 19.99
C ALA A 189 -45.94 -3.89 18.59
N ALA A 190 -45.15 -4.33 17.61
CA ALA A 190 -45.66 -4.64 16.27
C ALA A 190 -46.68 -5.78 16.30
N ALA A 191 -46.45 -6.83 17.10
CA ALA A 191 -47.39 -7.94 17.24
C ALA A 191 -48.71 -7.52 17.91
N MET A 192 -48.66 -6.63 18.92
CA MET A 192 -49.87 -6.07 19.55
C MET A 192 -50.67 -5.19 18.59
N GLU A 193 -50.00 -4.42 17.72
CA GLU A 193 -50.68 -3.59 16.72
C GLU A 193 -51.40 -4.44 15.66
N MET A 194 -50.82 -5.59 15.27
CA MET A 194 -51.48 -6.54 14.36
C MET A 194 -52.76 -7.15 14.94
N LEU A 195 -52.77 -7.47 16.24
CA LEU A 195 -53.97 -8.00 16.91
C LEU A 195 -55.09 -6.96 17.05
N ARG A 196 -54.74 -5.66 17.10
CA ARG A 196 -55.74 -4.57 17.12
C ARG A 196 -56.39 -4.34 15.75
N GLY A 197 -55.71 -4.71 14.66
CA GLY A 197 -56.24 -4.59 13.29
C GLY A 197 -57.35 -5.58 12.94
N ASP A 198 -57.46 -6.70 13.66
CA ASP A 198 -58.44 -7.76 13.37
C ASP A 198 -59.81 -7.52 14.06
N GLU A 199 -59.92 -6.57 14.99
CA GLU A 199 -61.19 -6.24 15.69
C GLU A 199 -62.04 -5.17 14.98
N GLU A 200 -61.49 -4.39 14.03
CA GLU A 200 -62.26 -3.39 13.26
C GLU A 200 -62.99 -3.97 12.03
N GLU A 201 -62.66 -5.18 11.56
CA GLU A 201 -63.35 -5.84 10.42
C GLU A 201 -64.52 -6.76 10.86
N ALA A 202 -64.82 -6.85 12.17
CA ALA A 202 -65.93 -7.67 12.69
C ALA A 202 -67.17 -6.87 13.14
N THR A 203 -67.18 -5.52 13.03
CA THR A 203 -68.31 -4.66 13.47
C THR A 203 -69.01 -3.90 12.36
N THR A 204 -68.85 -4.33 11.10
CA THR A 204 -69.68 -3.88 9.95
C THR A 204 -70.39 -5.06 9.28
N ALA A 205 -71.04 -5.91 10.09
CA ALA A 205 -71.98 -6.90 9.57
C ALA A 205 -73.11 -7.16 10.58
N GLU A 206 -73.94 -6.14 10.83
CA GLU A 206 -75.37 -6.31 11.16
C GLU A 206 -76.16 -5.03 10.83
#